data_AF-A0A8S3JDX9-F1
#
_entry.id   AF-A0A8S3JDX9-F1
#
_cell.length_a   1.000
_cell.length_b   1.000
_cell.length_c   1.000
_cell.angle_alpha   90.00
_cell.angle_beta   90.00
_cell.angle_gamma   90.00
#
_symmetry.space_group_name_H-M   'P 1'
#
loop_
_entity.id
_entity.type
_entity.pdbx_description
1 polymer ?
#
loop_
_entity_poly.entity_id
_entity_poly.type
_entity_poly.pdbx_seq_one_letter_code
_entity_poly.pdbx_strand_id
1 'polypeptide(L)'
;HSRFNRRVQVNHPNIWSFIKFLQGEENRFHHIYIQFTAGLGARPKQAETIAIQRRIDTLDKRYYDGAMNAMEYLGGLSFTVAKRKK
;
A
#
# COMPACT_ATOMS: atom_id res chain seq x y z
N HIS A 1 -3.99 -28.12 -0.95
CA HIS A 1 -4.58 -29.20 -1.78
C HIS A 1 -4.54 -30.58 -1.12
N SER A 2 -3.41 -31.07 -0.60
CA SER A 2 -3.32 -32.45 -0.03
C SER A 2 -4.31 -32.77 1.10
N ARG A 3 -4.64 -31.78 1.96
CA ARG A 3 -5.58 -31.96 3.08
C ARG A 3 -7.05 -32.11 2.66
N PHE A 4 -7.46 -31.46 1.57
CA PHE A 4 -8.81 -31.57 1.02
C PHE A 4 -9.00 -32.92 0.34
N ASN A 5 -8.07 -33.30 -0.53
CA ASN A 5 -8.09 -34.59 -1.24
C ASN A 5 -8.12 -35.77 -0.25
N ARG A 6 -7.36 -35.68 0.85
CA ARG A 6 -7.37 -36.69 1.91
C ARG A 6 -8.72 -36.86 2.60
N ARG A 7 -9.56 -35.82 2.68
CA ARG A 7 -10.90 -35.90 3.30
C ARG A 7 -11.98 -36.35 2.32
N VAL A 8 -11.83 -36.03 1.04
CA VAL A 8 -12.74 -36.45 -0.04
C VAL A 8 -12.57 -37.93 -0.36
N GLN A 9 -11.37 -38.49 -0.23
CA GLN A 9 -11.06 -39.90 -0.54
C GLN A 9 -11.40 -40.90 0.60
N VAL A 10 -12.10 -40.49 1.65
CA VAL A 10 -12.45 -41.38 2.78
C VAL A 10 -13.73 -42.17 2.44
N ASN A 11 -13.68 -43.51 2.53
CA ASN A 11 -14.82 -44.40 2.22
C ASN A 11 -16.12 -44.08 2.99
N HIS A 12 -16.01 -43.48 4.19
CA HIS A 12 -17.14 -42.95 4.96
C HIS A 12 -16.82 -41.54 5.47
N PRO A 13 -17.05 -40.48 4.66
CA PRO A 13 -16.75 -39.12 5.05
C PRO A 13 -17.73 -38.66 6.13
N ASN A 14 -17.23 -38.16 7.25
CA ASN A 14 -18.05 -37.44 8.22
C ASN A 14 -18.41 -36.07 7.63
N ILE A 15 -19.64 -35.96 7.13
CA ILE A 15 -20.17 -34.77 6.45
C ILE A 15 -20.06 -33.52 7.34
N TRP A 16 -20.33 -33.62 8.65
CA TRP A 16 -20.20 -32.49 9.57
C TRP A 16 -18.75 -32.01 9.73
N SER A 17 -17.80 -32.94 9.75
CA SER A 17 -16.37 -32.60 9.80
C SER A 17 -15.90 -31.92 8.51
N PHE A 18 -16.53 -32.24 7.39
CA PHE A 18 -16.26 -31.65 6.08
C PHE A 18 -16.85 -30.24 5.99
N ILE A 19 -18.10 -30.04 6.41
CA ILE A 19 -18.74 -28.73 6.49
C ILE A 19 -17.94 -27.77 7.38
N LYS A 20 -17.53 -28.21 8.58
CA LYS A 20 -16.70 -27.40 9.48
C LYS A 20 -15.36 -27.01 8.86
N PHE A 21 -14.78 -27.88 8.03
CA PHE A 21 -13.54 -27.58 7.32
C PHE A 21 -13.74 -26.52 6.24
N LEU A 22 -14.83 -26.61 5.47
CA LEU A 22 -15.15 -25.61 4.46
C LEU A 22 -15.40 -24.23 5.09
N GLN A 23 -16.16 -24.17 6.19
CA GLN A 23 -16.38 -22.93 6.96
C GLN A 23 -15.06 -22.35 7.50
N GLY A 24 -14.14 -23.20 7.96
CA GLY A 24 -12.82 -22.76 8.41
C GLY A 24 -11.95 -22.19 7.29
N GLU A 25 -11.97 -22.79 6.11
CA GLU A 25 -11.25 -22.27 4.94
C GLU A 25 -11.88 -20.97 4.44
N GLU A 26 -13.22 -20.85 4.41
CA GLU A 26 -13.92 -19.61 4.06
C GLU A 26 -13.50 -18.44 4.96
N ASN A 27 -13.49 -18.66 6.28
CA ASN A 27 -13.02 -17.65 7.24
C ASN A 27 -11.55 -17.26 7.00
N ARG A 28 -10.70 -18.23 6.65
CA ARG A 28 -9.29 -17.97 6.33
C ARG A 28 -9.14 -17.15 5.04
N PHE A 29 -9.90 -17.49 4.00
CA PHE A 29 -9.92 -16.71 2.76
C PHE A 29 -10.43 -15.29 3.00
N HIS A 30 -11.48 -15.14 3.80
CA HIS A 30 -12.02 -13.83 4.17
C HIS A 30 -10.98 -12.96 4.90
N HIS A 31 -10.24 -13.56 5.84
CA HIS A 31 -9.19 -12.84 6.56
C HIS A 31 -8.03 -12.41 5.64
N ILE A 32 -7.59 -13.29 4.74
CA ILE A 32 -6.57 -12.95 3.72
C ILE A 32 -7.08 -11.84 2.80
N TYR A 33 -8.34 -11.91 2.37
CA TYR A 33 -8.96 -10.91 1.52
C TYR A 33 -9.01 -9.53 2.20
N ILE A 34 -9.35 -9.47 3.49
CA ILE A 34 -9.32 -8.22 4.27
C ILE A 34 -7.89 -7.68 4.35
N GLN A 35 -6.89 -8.52 4.62
CA GLN A 35 -5.49 -8.07 4.67
C GLN A 35 -5.01 -7.56 3.31
N PHE A 36 -5.38 -8.23 2.23
CA PHE A 36 -5.01 -7.84 0.87
C PHE A 36 -5.68 -6.53 0.46
N THR A 37 -6.95 -6.36 0.76
CA THR A 37 -7.69 -5.11 0.49
C THR A 37 -7.20 -3.96 1.37
N ALA A 38 -6.86 -4.20 2.64
CA ALA A 38 -6.20 -3.22 3.50
C ALA A 38 -4.81 -2.82 2.96
N GLY A 39 -4.04 -3.78 2.44
CA GLY A 39 -2.76 -3.52 1.78
C GLY A 39 -2.89 -2.74 0.46
N LEU A 40 -3.96 -2.97 -0.31
CA LEU A 40 -4.27 -2.21 -1.52
C LEU A 40 -4.77 -0.77 -1.21
N GLY A 41 -5.51 -0.60 -0.11
CA GLY A 41 -5.99 0.71 0.37
C GLY A 41 -4.89 1.53 1.04
N ALA A 42 -3.88 0.88 1.59
CA ALA A 42 -2.66 1.51 2.05
C ALA A 42 -1.80 1.93 0.84
N ARG A 43 -2.17 3.03 0.15
CA ARG A 43 -1.22 3.81 -0.66
C ARG A 43 -0.43 4.71 0.29
N PRO A 44 0.74 4.29 0.80
CA PRO A 44 1.42 5.06 1.81
C PRO A 44 2.34 6.04 1.06
N LYS A 45 2.20 7.35 1.29
CA LYS A 45 3.24 8.36 0.99
C LYS A 45 3.54 8.68 -0.48
N GLN A 46 3.05 7.95 -1.48
CA GLN A 46 3.36 8.27 -2.89
C GLN A 46 2.80 9.63 -3.31
N ALA A 47 1.55 9.96 -2.98
CA ALA A 47 0.93 11.23 -3.37
C ALA A 47 1.64 12.44 -2.74
N GLU A 48 2.05 12.33 -1.48
CA GLU A 48 2.81 13.37 -0.78
C GLU A 48 4.22 13.53 -1.37
N THR A 49 4.90 12.42 -1.67
CA THR A 49 6.22 12.42 -2.30
C THR A 49 6.17 13.04 -3.70
N ILE A 50 5.14 12.73 -4.49
CA ILE A 50 4.92 13.32 -5.82
C ILE A 50 4.65 14.82 -5.73
N ALA A 51 3.85 15.27 -4.77
CA ALA A 51 3.54 16.69 -4.59
C ALA A 51 4.78 17.50 -4.17
N ILE A 52 5.64 16.92 -3.34
CA ILE A 52 6.93 17.52 -2.94
C ILE A 52 7.87 17.60 -4.14
N GLN A 53 8.02 16.51 -4.90
CA GLN A 53 8.89 16.49 -6.08
C GLN A 53 8.47 17.55 -7.10
N ARG A 54 7.16 17.66 -7.40
CA ARG A 54 6.63 18.69 -8.31
C ARG A 54 6.95 20.12 -7.86
N ARG A 55 6.99 20.37 -6.56
CA ARG A 55 7.38 21.69 -6.01
C ARG A 55 8.85 21.97 -6.20
N ILE A 56 9.72 20.99 -5.98
CA ILE A 56 11.15 21.09 -6.24
C ILE A 56 11.39 21.37 -7.72
N ASP A 57 10.77 20.59 -8.61
CA ASP A 57 10.90 20.78 -10.07
C ASP A 57 10.45 22.19 -10.52
N THR A 58 9.42 22.75 -9.86
CA THR A 58 8.94 24.12 -10.14
C THR A 58 9.95 25.18 -9.67
N LEU A 59 10.57 24.98 -8.50
CA LEU A 59 11.60 25.88 -7.98
C LEU A 59 12.85 25.85 -8.87
N ASP A 60 13.27 24.66 -9.28
CA ASP A 60 14.40 24.46 -10.19
C ASP A 60 14.16 25.21 -11.49
N LYS A 61 12.99 25.00 -12.10
CA LYS A 61 12.61 25.67 -13.34
C LYS A 61 12.66 27.20 -13.21
N ARG A 62 12.09 27.76 -12.14
CA ARG A 62 12.08 29.22 -11.91
C ARG A 62 13.48 29.79 -11.70
N TYR A 63 14.36 29.04 -11.06
CA TYR A 63 15.76 29.44 -10.86
C TYR A 63 16.53 29.43 -12.18
N TYR A 64 16.42 28.35 -12.97
CA TYR A 64 17.07 28.25 -14.28
C TYR A 64 16.51 29.24 -15.32
N ASP A 65 15.22 29.56 -15.24
CA ASP A 65 14.57 30.57 -16.08
C ASP A 65 14.92 32.02 -15.65
N GLY A 66 15.71 32.20 -14.59
CA GLY A 66 16.13 33.51 -14.07
C GLY A 66 15.01 34.30 -13.37
N ALA A 67 13.85 33.67 -13.13
CA ALA A 67 12.69 34.27 -12.47
C ALA A 67 12.80 34.31 -10.93
N MET A 68 13.89 33.78 -10.38
CA MET A 68 14.12 33.66 -8.94
C MET A 68 15.63 33.77 -8.65
N ASN A 69 16.00 34.46 -7.57
CA ASN A 69 17.39 34.54 -7.15
C ASN A 69 17.79 33.34 -6.24
N ALA A 70 19.09 33.15 -6.03
CA ALA A 70 19.61 32.00 -5.28
C ALA A 70 19.08 31.92 -3.83
N MET A 71 18.84 33.06 -3.18
CA MET A 71 18.36 33.11 -1.79
C MET A 71 16.89 32.69 -1.69
N GLU A 72 16.06 33.13 -2.64
CA GLU A 72 14.66 32.72 -2.77
C GLU A 72 14.55 31.22 -3.07
N TYR A 73 15.42 30.71 -3.94
CA TYR A 73 15.49 29.28 -4.27
C TYR A 73 15.85 28.42 -3.04
N LEU A 74 16.92 28.79 -2.32
CA LEU A 74 17.34 28.09 -1.10
C LEU A 74 16.28 28.16 0.01
N GLY A 75 15.61 29.31 0.15
CA GLY A 75 14.47 29.47 1.07
C GLY A 75 13.29 28.55 0.71
N GLY A 76 12.95 28.49 -0.58
CA GLY A 76 11.90 27.61 -1.09
C GLY A 76 12.19 26.12 -0.89
N LEU A 77 13.43 25.69 -1.13
CA LEU A 77 13.87 24.32 -0.87
C LEU A 77 13.81 23.98 0.64
N SER A 78 14.33 24.87 1.49
CA SER A 78 14.33 24.68 2.95
C SER A 78 12.92 24.48 3.50
N PHE A 79 11.95 25.30 3.05
CA PHE A 79 10.55 25.17 3.47
C PHE A 79 9.90 23.87 2.97
N THR A 80 10.26 23.43 1.77
CA THR A 80 9.74 22.20 1.15
C THR A 80 10.28 20.95 1.86
N VAL A 81 11.54 20.96 2.29
CA VAL A 81 12.17 19.87 3.05
C VAL A 81 11.77 19.86 4.52
N ALA A 82 11.60 21.02 5.16
CA ALA A 82 11.19 21.11 6.57
C ALA A 82 9.79 20.52 6.84
N LYS A 83 8.88 20.61 5.85
CA LYS A 83 7.56 19.95 5.92
C LYS A 83 7.62 18.42 5.99
N ARG A 84 8.72 17.79 5.57
CA ARG A 84 8.91 16.32 5.61
C ARG A 84 9.26 15.77 7.01
N LYS A 85 9.69 16.62 7.94
CA LYS A 85 10.18 16.22 9.28
C LYS A 85 9.11 16.29 10.39
N LYS A 86 7.91 16.80 10.11
CA LYS A 86 6.75 16.76 11.03
C LYS A 86 5.87 15.58 10.68
#